data_AF-A0AAD6GNN5-F1
#
_entry.id   AF-A0AAD6GNN5-F1
#
_cell.length_a   1.000
_cell.length_b   1.000
_cell.length_c   1.000
_cell.angle_alpha   90.00
_cell.angle_beta   90.00
_cell.angle_gamma   90.00
#
_symmetry.space_group_name_H-M   'P 1'
#
loop_
_entity.id
_entity.type
_entity.pdbx_description
1 polymer ?
#
loop_
_entity_poly.entity_id
_entity_poly.type
_entity_poly.pdbx_seq_one_letter_code
_entity_poly.pdbx_strand_id
1 'polypeptide(L)'
;MVLIKACMRAEESLGQISDDVNALSLSTRQPASYLGISSTQAALKVIAWSLPSCKPIIPTIIPQHSSNRATDPAPSLNIQSELMPSETEILDAYFVDFHPLAPLLDEKSFRATHLAGTRADSRWLALLNIVLALGIIAASGPESQTHKTYFEHSMNLLNLRTLGSPTIEAVQTLGLIGGWYCHYTISLGLQREPYDSHLGIDPTRAAYQEYKRRIWWSLCCLETWGHETLGRASMDFFAPTITVARPRLLDEAIYLEVLPLVENVEFIKISSKIQEALASLPTITYLETLELDSQLLRWWENMPLALKDYEPCSEALHTARTVIQWRFHIQRMLLYRPKLLSYAMRRVPFMTLRMEERNAILKCLEIAETAIRTISKATRLNRMIGWNGVWFLFQAIMVPLVYLSTKSTDYDPDGSFASCRTQVETAIMTIERLKPYGHTAQRSLEVISSIFEACIVGTGAVETPDEPADLFGYQNTSLLNNVHVDPLATQHRISDWTMMSFESLPRNRCGNF
;
A
#
# COMPACT_ATOMS: atom_id res chain seq x y z
N MET A 1 1.30 -5.91 5.51
CA MET A 1 1.98 -5.93 6.83
C MET A 1 2.86 -4.69 7.06
N VAL A 2 2.25 -3.54 7.41
CA VAL A 2 2.96 -2.27 7.70
C VAL A 2 2.59 -1.85 9.13
N LEU A 3 3.60 -1.68 10.01
CA LEU A 3 3.66 -0.88 11.26
C LEU A 3 4.24 -1.61 12.49
N ILE A 4 5.56 -1.51 12.68
CA ILE A 4 6.13 -1.26 14.02
C ILE A 4 7.28 -0.25 13.84
N LYS A 5 7.05 1.02 14.18
CA LYS A 5 8.16 1.96 14.40
C LYS A 5 7.77 3.10 15.32
N ALA A 6 7.74 2.82 16.62
CA ALA A 6 7.73 3.83 17.65
C ALA A 6 8.55 3.35 18.86
N CYS A 7 9.86 3.61 18.83
CA CYS A 7 10.69 4.06 19.95
C CYS A 7 12.17 3.77 19.66
N MET A 8 12.91 4.76 19.18
CA MET A 8 14.34 4.91 19.45
C MET A 8 14.64 6.42 19.43
N ARG A 9 15.17 6.95 20.54
CA ARG A 9 15.76 8.29 20.59
C ARG A 9 17.04 8.31 19.73
N ALA A 10 17.33 9.51 19.21
CA ALA A 10 18.59 10.01 18.64
C ALA A 10 19.83 9.22 19.11
N GLU A 11 20.77 8.77 18.28
CA GLU A 11 21.51 9.47 17.21
C GLU A 11 22.11 8.43 16.23
N GLU A 12 22.43 8.90 15.03
CA GLU A 12 23.41 8.30 14.07
C GLU A 12 23.13 6.91 13.46
N SER A 13 22.35 6.92 12.37
CA SER A 13 22.56 6.19 11.09
C SER A 13 21.20 5.87 10.45
N LEU A 14 20.54 6.91 9.95
CA LEU A 14 19.34 6.78 9.12
C LEU A 14 19.73 6.28 7.71
N GLY A 15 19.83 4.96 7.56
CA GLY A 15 19.38 4.34 6.31
C GLY A 15 17.92 4.74 6.11
N GLN A 16 17.66 5.46 5.03
CA GLN A 16 16.38 6.11 4.73
C GLN A 16 15.22 5.12 4.80
N ILE A 17 14.18 5.48 5.55
CA ILE A 17 12.97 4.65 5.72
C ILE A 17 12.14 4.79 4.45
N SER A 18 11.82 3.68 3.78
CA SER A 18 11.00 3.68 2.56
C SER A 18 9.52 3.87 2.91
N ASP A 19 8.88 4.94 2.43
CA ASP A 19 7.42 5.10 2.43
C ASP A 19 6.85 4.78 1.04
N ASP A 20 6.57 3.50 0.82
CA ASP A 20 6.03 2.97 -0.43
C ASP A 20 4.53 3.26 -0.58
N VAL A 21 3.83 3.52 0.54
CA VAL A 21 2.37 3.75 0.58
C VAL A 21 2.01 5.14 0.08
N ASN A 22 2.77 6.15 0.49
CA ASN A 22 2.63 7.51 -0.02
C ASN A 22 3.55 7.78 -1.21
N ALA A 23 4.25 6.76 -1.72
CA ALA A 23 5.17 6.86 -2.85
C ALA A 23 6.31 7.88 -2.64
N LEU A 24 6.71 8.14 -1.39
CA LEU A 24 7.71 9.16 -1.03
C LEU A 24 9.16 8.64 -1.06
N SER A 25 9.37 7.33 -1.28
CA SER A 25 10.71 6.72 -1.29
C SER A 25 10.98 5.78 -2.47
N LEU A 26 10.15 5.84 -3.51
CA LEU A 26 10.28 4.95 -4.66
C LEU A 26 11.56 5.28 -5.45
N SER A 27 12.41 4.27 -5.61
CA SER A 27 13.57 4.33 -6.53
C SER A 27 13.09 4.45 -7.98
N THR A 28 13.93 4.96 -8.88
CA THR A 28 13.68 4.96 -10.34
C THR A 28 13.55 3.56 -10.96
N ARG A 29 13.91 2.50 -10.21
CA ARG A 29 13.78 1.10 -10.66
C ARG A 29 12.32 0.63 -10.65
N GLN A 30 12.06 -0.44 -11.40
CA GLN A 30 10.76 -1.13 -11.40
C GLN A 30 10.25 -1.32 -9.96
N PRO A 31 8.96 -1.05 -9.69
CA PRO A 31 8.42 -1.18 -8.34
C PRO A 31 8.61 -2.63 -7.87
N ALA A 32 9.08 -2.79 -6.62
CA ALA A 32 9.34 -4.11 -6.04
C ALA A 32 8.08 -5.00 -5.94
N SER A 33 6.89 -4.41 -6.09
CA SER A 33 5.60 -5.11 -6.07
C SER A 33 4.48 -4.31 -6.77
N TYR A 34 3.40 -4.98 -7.16
CA TYR A 34 2.23 -4.39 -7.83
C TYR A 34 1.53 -3.31 -6.97
N LEU A 35 1.03 -2.25 -7.58
CA LEU A 35 0.22 -1.20 -6.94
C LEU A 35 -1.06 -1.01 -7.73
N GLY A 36 -2.20 -0.97 -7.05
CA GLY A 36 -3.53 -0.92 -7.68
C GLY A 36 -3.98 0.47 -8.11
N ILE A 37 -5.11 0.53 -8.81
CA ILE A 37 -5.69 1.73 -9.42
C ILE A 37 -6.07 2.82 -8.41
N SER A 38 -6.36 2.47 -7.16
CA SER A 38 -6.71 3.42 -6.09
C SER A 38 -5.50 4.00 -5.34
N SER A 39 -4.29 3.54 -5.65
CA SER A 39 -3.05 3.92 -4.95
C SER A 39 -2.63 5.37 -5.19
N THR A 40 -1.84 5.93 -4.27
CA THR A 40 -1.28 7.28 -4.45
C THR A 40 -0.30 7.34 -5.62
N GLN A 41 0.42 6.26 -5.92
CA GLN A 41 1.27 6.21 -7.12
C GLN A 41 0.44 6.37 -8.40
N ALA A 42 -0.75 5.76 -8.48
CA ALA A 42 -1.66 5.96 -9.61
C ALA A 42 -2.08 7.44 -9.72
N ALA A 43 -2.43 8.08 -8.61
CA ALA A 43 -2.75 9.51 -8.59
C ALA A 43 -1.59 10.41 -9.05
N LEU A 44 -0.38 10.17 -8.55
CA LEU A 44 0.83 10.91 -8.97
C LEU A 44 1.15 10.71 -10.46
N LYS A 45 1.00 9.48 -10.98
CA LYS A 45 1.16 9.18 -12.42
C LYS A 45 0.13 9.94 -13.26
N VAL A 46 -1.12 10.02 -12.82
CA VAL A 46 -2.18 10.78 -13.51
C VAL A 46 -1.91 12.29 -13.47
N ILE A 47 -1.42 12.82 -12.35
CA ILE A 47 -0.97 14.23 -12.26
C ILE A 47 0.18 14.49 -13.24
N ALA A 48 1.20 13.62 -13.28
CA ALA A 48 2.34 13.75 -14.20
C ALA A 48 1.94 13.63 -15.68
N TRP A 49 0.93 12.81 -15.95
CA TRP A 49 0.33 12.69 -17.27
C TRP A 49 -0.42 13.97 -17.67
N SER A 50 -1.18 14.55 -16.75
CA SER A 50 -2.00 15.74 -16.99
C SER A 50 -1.17 17.03 -17.06
N LEU A 51 -0.12 17.12 -16.23
CA LEU A 51 0.81 18.25 -16.14
C LEU A 51 2.25 17.79 -16.47
N PRO A 52 2.72 17.98 -17.72
CA PRO A 52 4.08 17.62 -18.11
C PRO A 52 5.17 18.35 -17.30
N SER A 53 4.87 19.54 -16.75
CA SER A 53 5.74 20.31 -15.85
C SER A 53 6.02 19.62 -14.51
N CYS A 54 5.19 18.65 -14.10
CA CYS A 54 5.41 17.84 -12.89
C CYS A 54 6.33 16.63 -13.13
N LYS A 55 6.63 16.28 -14.39
CA LYS A 55 7.49 15.14 -14.75
C LYS A 55 8.92 15.20 -14.17
N PRO A 56 9.62 16.36 -14.06
CA PRO A 56 10.92 16.44 -13.40
C PRO A 56 10.83 16.46 -11.86
N ILE A 57 9.67 16.74 -11.27
CA ILE A 57 9.51 16.86 -9.81
C ILE A 57 9.43 15.48 -9.15
N ILE A 58 8.91 14.47 -9.86
CA ILE A 58 8.63 13.13 -9.32
C ILE A 58 9.87 12.20 -9.25
N PRO A 59 10.85 12.25 -10.19
CA PRO A 59 12.08 11.45 -10.11
C PRO A 59 13.18 12.06 -9.22
N THR A 60 13.16 13.37 -8.95
CA THR A 60 14.23 14.08 -8.19
C THR A 60 14.10 13.87 -6.66
N ILE A 61 13.43 12.79 -6.25
CA ILE A 61 12.99 12.48 -4.88
C ILE A 61 13.94 11.49 -4.17
N ILE A 62 15.10 11.18 -4.76
CA ILE A 62 16.06 10.17 -4.27
C ILE A 62 17.29 10.82 -3.62
N PRO A 63 17.65 10.49 -2.37
CA PRO A 63 19.00 10.73 -1.87
C PRO A 63 20.01 9.85 -2.59
N GLN A 64 21.02 10.46 -3.18
CA GLN A 64 22.20 9.76 -3.66
C GLN A 64 22.86 9.05 -2.47
N HIS A 65 22.78 7.72 -2.43
CA HIS A 65 23.54 6.93 -1.47
C HIS A 65 25.02 6.92 -1.88
N SER A 66 25.84 7.73 -1.21
CA SER A 66 27.28 7.53 -1.15
C SER A 66 27.57 6.33 -0.24
N SER A 67 27.85 5.17 -0.85
CA SER A 67 28.30 3.98 -0.16
C SER A 67 29.82 4.07 0.06
N ASN A 68 30.23 4.35 1.30
CA ASN A 68 31.56 3.97 1.79
C ASN A 68 31.38 3.28 3.14
N ARG A 69 31.63 1.97 3.21
CA ARG A 69 32.01 1.31 4.46
C ARG A 69 32.88 0.10 4.17
N ALA A 70 34.07 0.15 4.76
CA ALA A 70 35.08 -0.89 4.75
C ALA A 70 34.65 -2.10 5.57
N THR A 71 35.13 -3.27 5.14
CA THR A 71 34.99 -4.59 5.76
C THR A 71 36.08 -4.84 6.79
N ASP A 72 35.70 -5.31 7.98
CA ASP A 72 36.60 -6.00 8.93
C ASP A 72 36.26 -7.51 8.95
N PRO A 73 37.23 -8.43 9.07
CA PRO A 73 36.98 -9.87 9.13
C PRO A 73 36.96 -10.42 10.57
N ALA A 74 36.24 -11.53 10.79
CA ALA A 74 36.24 -12.30 12.04
C ALA A 74 36.50 -13.81 11.76
N PRO A 75 36.95 -14.60 12.76
CA PRO A 75 37.86 -15.73 12.55
C PRO A 75 37.19 -17.10 12.36
N SER A 76 37.95 -18.01 11.76
CA SER A 76 37.61 -19.41 11.48
C SER A 76 37.85 -20.35 12.67
N LEU A 77 36.94 -21.30 12.91
CA LEU A 77 37.15 -22.47 13.76
C LEU A 77 36.91 -23.76 12.96
N ASN A 78 37.79 -24.72 13.18
CA ASN A 78 37.94 -25.99 12.45
C ASN A 78 37.44 -27.16 13.31
N ILE A 79 36.54 -28.00 12.80
CA ILE A 79 36.13 -29.29 13.42
C ILE A 79 35.94 -30.34 12.31
N GLN A 80 36.45 -31.55 12.58
CA GLN A 80 36.59 -32.67 11.62
C GLN A 80 35.30 -33.47 11.38
N SER A 81 34.88 -33.46 10.11
CA SER A 81 34.40 -34.54 9.23
C SER A 81 33.66 -35.78 9.78
N GLU A 82 32.33 -35.70 9.86
CA GLU A 82 31.49 -36.64 9.09
C GLU A 82 31.47 -36.13 7.65
N LEU A 83 31.42 -36.99 6.63
CA LEU A 83 31.54 -36.58 5.23
C LEU A 83 30.33 -35.69 4.84
N MET A 84 30.46 -34.38 5.09
CA MET A 84 29.44 -33.40 4.81
C MET A 84 29.24 -33.32 3.29
N PRO A 85 27.99 -33.33 2.79
CA PRO A 85 27.74 -33.07 1.39
C PRO A 85 28.38 -31.73 1.03
N SER A 86 29.04 -31.70 -0.13
CA SER A 86 29.61 -30.48 -0.67
C SER A 86 28.50 -29.44 -0.86
N GLU A 87 28.86 -28.16 -0.82
CA GLU A 87 27.89 -27.09 -0.99
C GLU A 87 27.14 -27.21 -2.34
N THR A 88 27.81 -27.70 -3.38
CA THR A 88 27.19 -28.01 -4.67
C THR A 88 26.13 -29.10 -4.55
N GLU A 89 26.41 -30.21 -3.85
CA GLU A 89 25.44 -31.29 -3.63
C GLU A 89 24.25 -30.82 -2.77
N ILE A 90 24.49 -29.95 -1.78
CA ILE A 90 23.44 -29.32 -0.97
C ILE A 90 22.52 -28.47 -1.86
N LEU A 91 23.10 -27.64 -2.73
CA LEU A 91 22.33 -26.82 -3.67
C LEU A 91 21.55 -27.69 -4.66
N ASP A 92 22.18 -28.74 -5.20
CA ASP A 92 21.53 -29.69 -6.09
C ASP A 92 20.33 -30.35 -5.42
N ALA A 93 20.48 -30.83 -4.18
CA ALA A 93 19.39 -31.41 -3.41
C ALA A 93 18.23 -30.43 -3.19
N TYR A 94 18.52 -29.15 -2.87
CA TYR A 94 17.47 -28.13 -2.79
C TYR A 94 16.72 -27.96 -4.11
N PHE A 95 17.45 -27.82 -5.22
CA PHE A 95 16.86 -27.58 -6.55
C PHE A 95 16.13 -28.81 -7.11
N VAL A 96 16.47 -30.01 -6.66
CA VAL A 96 15.78 -31.25 -7.04
C VAL A 96 14.54 -31.50 -6.18
N ASP A 97 14.61 -31.30 -4.86
CA ASP A 97 13.56 -31.78 -3.95
C ASP A 97 12.58 -30.67 -3.52
N PHE A 98 13.06 -29.45 -3.26
CA PHE A 98 12.23 -28.34 -2.79
C PHE A 98 11.77 -27.41 -3.91
N HIS A 99 12.67 -27.10 -4.85
CA HIS A 99 12.38 -26.13 -5.90
C HIS A 99 11.20 -26.51 -6.80
N PRO A 100 10.98 -27.79 -7.19
CA PRO A 100 9.81 -28.17 -7.98
C PRO A 100 8.48 -27.99 -7.23
N LEU A 101 8.51 -28.07 -5.90
CA LEU A 101 7.33 -27.87 -5.05
C LEU A 101 7.06 -26.38 -4.78
N ALA A 102 8.11 -25.56 -4.76
CA ALA A 102 8.03 -24.11 -4.56
C ALA A 102 9.06 -23.38 -5.43
N PRO A 103 8.72 -23.03 -6.68
CA PRO A 103 9.66 -22.43 -7.63
C PRO A 103 9.91 -20.95 -7.38
N LEU A 104 10.43 -20.62 -6.21
CA LEU A 104 10.64 -19.25 -5.76
C LEU A 104 11.92 -18.62 -6.35
N LEU A 105 12.86 -19.42 -6.85
CA LEU A 105 14.18 -18.99 -7.33
C LEU A 105 14.38 -19.30 -8.82
N ASP A 106 15.12 -18.46 -9.53
CA ASP A 106 15.68 -18.84 -10.83
C ASP A 106 17.02 -19.54 -10.57
N GLU A 107 17.07 -20.86 -10.80
CA GLU A 107 18.23 -21.69 -10.49
C GLU A 107 19.51 -21.18 -11.17
N LYS A 108 19.41 -20.81 -12.45
CA LYS A 108 20.57 -20.39 -13.24
C LYS A 108 21.16 -19.08 -12.68
N SER A 109 20.32 -18.09 -12.42
CA SER A 109 20.72 -16.81 -11.83
C SER A 109 21.22 -16.98 -10.41
N PHE A 110 20.59 -17.83 -9.60
CA PHE A 110 21.01 -18.10 -8.23
C PHE A 110 22.42 -18.69 -8.19
N ARG A 111 22.65 -19.78 -8.95
CA ARG A 111 23.96 -20.44 -9.03
C ARG A 111 25.05 -19.53 -9.61
N ALA A 112 24.72 -18.75 -10.65
CA ALA A 112 25.67 -17.78 -11.21
C ALA A 112 26.08 -16.69 -10.19
N THR A 113 25.11 -16.19 -9.42
CA THR A 113 25.38 -15.20 -8.36
C THR A 113 26.23 -15.80 -7.24
N HIS A 114 25.95 -17.05 -6.87
CA HIS A 114 26.70 -17.77 -5.87
C HIS A 114 28.15 -18.02 -6.31
N LEU A 115 28.36 -18.54 -7.52
CA LEU A 115 29.68 -18.79 -8.10
C LEU A 115 30.49 -17.50 -8.28
N ALA A 116 29.85 -16.38 -8.58
CA ALA A 116 30.53 -15.10 -8.71
C ALA A 116 31.12 -14.60 -7.37
N GLY A 117 30.56 -15.00 -6.22
CA GLY A 117 31.05 -14.64 -4.89
C GLY A 117 31.05 -13.13 -4.58
N THR A 118 30.41 -12.31 -5.41
CA THR A 118 30.47 -10.83 -5.31
C THR A 118 29.44 -10.25 -4.36
N ARG A 119 28.38 -10.99 -4.03
CA ARG A 119 27.31 -10.54 -3.13
C ARG A 119 27.57 -11.04 -1.72
N ALA A 120 27.77 -10.11 -0.79
CA ALA A 120 27.86 -10.36 0.65
C ALA A 120 26.80 -9.56 1.44
N ASP A 121 25.77 -9.03 0.77
CA ASP A 121 24.72 -8.28 1.44
C ASP A 121 23.78 -9.21 2.22
N SER A 122 23.28 -8.76 3.37
CA SER A 122 22.52 -9.59 4.31
C SER A 122 21.28 -10.25 3.70
N ARG A 123 20.66 -9.64 2.67
CA ARG A 123 19.47 -10.20 2.00
C ARG A 123 19.82 -11.43 1.16
N TRP A 124 20.89 -11.31 0.37
CA TRP A 124 21.42 -12.43 -0.40
C TRP A 124 21.90 -13.54 0.53
N LEU A 125 22.66 -13.19 1.57
CA LEU A 125 23.17 -14.18 2.53
C LEU A 125 22.04 -14.86 3.30
N ALA A 126 20.99 -14.14 3.71
CA ALA A 126 19.83 -14.76 4.36
C ALA A 126 19.16 -15.78 3.45
N LEU A 127 18.99 -15.43 2.16
CA LEU A 127 18.42 -16.32 1.15
C LEU A 127 19.30 -17.54 0.88
N LEU A 128 20.60 -17.33 0.69
CA LEU A 128 21.56 -18.42 0.49
C LEU A 128 21.55 -19.38 1.67
N ASN A 129 21.58 -18.86 2.90
CA ASN A 129 21.62 -19.70 4.10
C ASN A 129 20.33 -20.53 4.28
N ILE A 130 19.14 -20.00 3.97
CA ILE A 130 17.92 -20.83 4.04
C ILE A 130 17.87 -21.89 2.94
N VAL A 131 18.37 -21.57 1.73
CA VAL A 131 18.49 -22.55 0.64
C VAL A 131 19.44 -23.67 1.03
N LEU A 132 20.59 -23.35 1.64
CA LEU A 132 21.53 -24.34 2.16
C LEU A 132 20.92 -25.17 3.31
N ALA A 133 20.20 -24.53 4.23
CA ALA A 133 19.54 -25.25 5.32
C ALA A 133 18.52 -26.28 4.80
N LEU A 134 17.69 -25.89 3.83
CA LEU A 134 16.73 -26.80 3.18
C LEU A 134 17.45 -27.87 2.34
N GLY A 135 18.51 -27.50 1.63
CA GLY A 135 19.34 -28.43 0.87
C GLY A 135 19.99 -29.50 1.75
N ILE A 136 20.41 -29.16 2.97
CA ILE A 136 20.94 -30.13 3.94
C ILE A 136 19.85 -31.08 4.41
N ILE A 137 18.64 -30.59 4.66
CA ILE A 137 17.49 -31.44 5.00
C ILE A 137 17.18 -32.42 3.86
N ALA A 138 17.25 -31.97 2.61
CA ALA A 138 17.06 -32.81 1.44
C ALA A 138 18.19 -33.85 1.27
N ALA A 139 19.46 -33.42 1.35
CA ALA A 139 20.62 -34.28 1.11
C ALA A 139 20.89 -35.29 2.24
N SER A 140 20.70 -34.88 3.50
CA SER A 140 21.12 -35.63 4.69
C SER A 140 19.96 -36.04 5.62
N GLY A 141 18.73 -35.65 5.30
CA GLY A 141 17.54 -35.93 6.11
C GLY A 141 17.33 -34.94 7.28
N PRO A 142 16.11 -34.92 7.86
CA PRO A 142 15.70 -33.95 8.88
C PRO A 142 16.35 -34.14 10.27
N GLU A 143 17.03 -35.26 10.50
CA GLU A 143 17.71 -35.54 11.78
C GLU A 143 19.07 -34.83 11.88
N SER A 144 19.66 -34.45 10.75
CA SER A 144 20.94 -33.75 10.68
C SER A 144 20.85 -32.39 11.36
N GLN A 145 21.62 -32.14 12.41
CA GLN A 145 21.56 -30.85 13.11
C GLN A 145 22.22 -29.70 12.34
N THR A 146 22.95 -30.00 11.27
CA THR A 146 23.77 -29.02 10.53
C THR A 146 22.93 -27.95 9.84
N HIS A 147 21.69 -28.27 9.44
CA HIS A 147 20.78 -27.29 8.87
C HIS A 147 20.42 -26.16 9.86
N LYS A 148 20.51 -26.41 11.18
CA LYS A 148 20.19 -25.41 12.22
C LYS A 148 21.16 -24.24 12.18
N THR A 149 22.44 -24.48 11.96
CA THR A 149 23.46 -23.43 11.88
C THR A 149 23.16 -22.47 10.73
N TYR A 150 22.85 -23.00 9.55
CA TYR A 150 22.49 -22.19 8.38
C TYR A 150 21.15 -21.47 8.61
N PHE A 151 20.17 -22.12 9.21
CA PHE A 151 18.90 -21.47 9.58
C PHE A 151 19.09 -20.32 10.57
N GLU A 152 19.85 -20.53 11.64
CA GLU A 152 20.16 -19.49 12.64
C GLU A 152 20.90 -18.33 12.00
N HIS A 153 21.86 -18.61 11.10
CA HIS A 153 22.56 -17.57 10.37
C HIS A 153 21.60 -16.78 9.45
N SER A 154 20.70 -17.46 8.74
CA SER A 154 19.63 -16.81 7.96
C SER A 154 18.76 -15.92 8.86
N MET A 155 18.32 -16.42 10.01
CA MET A 155 17.51 -15.68 10.97
C MET A 155 18.24 -14.48 11.58
N ASN A 156 19.54 -14.57 11.85
CA ASN A 156 20.34 -13.46 12.38
C ASN A 156 20.53 -12.34 11.34
N LEU A 157 20.52 -12.70 10.05
CA LEU A 157 20.57 -11.76 8.93
C LEU A 157 19.19 -11.13 8.65
N LEU A 158 18.11 -11.80 9.04
CA LEU A 158 16.76 -11.26 9.03
C LEU A 158 16.49 -10.45 10.31
N ASN A 159 16.34 -9.13 10.17
CA ASN A 159 15.91 -8.30 11.28
C ASN A 159 14.63 -7.55 10.92
N LEU A 160 14.03 -6.87 11.91
CA LEU A 160 12.81 -6.10 11.68
C LEU A 160 12.96 -5.01 10.60
N ARG A 161 14.18 -4.57 10.27
CA ARG A 161 14.43 -3.63 9.17
C ARG A 161 14.31 -4.30 7.81
N THR A 162 14.59 -5.59 7.70
CA THR A 162 14.39 -6.38 6.47
C THR A 162 12.91 -6.37 6.04
N LEU A 163 11.97 -6.36 7.01
CA LEU A 163 10.52 -6.22 6.73
C LEU A 163 10.14 -4.82 6.23
N GLY A 164 10.96 -3.80 6.50
CA GLY A 164 10.76 -2.42 6.06
C GLY A 164 11.39 -2.07 4.71
N SER A 165 12.07 -3.03 4.07
CA SER A 165 12.69 -2.88 2.75
C SER A 165 12.27 -4.07 1.89
N PRO A 166 11.13 -3.98 1.18
CA PRO A 166 10.57 -5.13 0.48
C PRO A 166 11.45 -5.49 -0.72
N THR A 167 12.35 -6.46 -0.55
CA THR A 167 13.09 -7.07 -1.65
C THR A 167 12.57 -8.46 -1.93
N ILE A 168 12.72 -8.89 -3.18
CA ILE A 168 12.32 -10.23 -3.60
C ILE A 168 13.05 -11.30 -2.79
N GLU A 169 14.33 -11.08 -2.45
CA GLU A 169 15.11 -12.02 -1.65
C GLU A 169 14.56 -12.17 -0.22
N ALA A 170 14.07 -11.10 0.39
CA ALA A 170 13.46 -11.17 1.72
C ALA A 170 12.15 -11.98 1.69
N VAL A 171 11.32 -11.78 0.65
CA VAL A 171 10.08 -12.54 0.44
C VAL A 171 10.38 -14.01 0.17
N GLN A 172 11.34 -14.30 -0.70
CA GLN A 172 11.80 -15.67 -0.98
C GLN A 172 12.31 -16.34 0.29
N THR A 173 13.15 -15.64 1.08
CA THR A 173 13.70 -16.17 2.33
C THR A 173 12.60 -16.47 3.34
N LEU A 174 11.70 -15.52 3.61
CA LEU A 174 10.60 -15.70 4.56
C LEU A 174 9.60 -16.77 4.09
N GLY A 175 9.36 -16.86 2.77
CA GLY A 175 8.53 -17.91 2.19
C GLY A 175 9.13 -19.31 2.38
N LEU A 176 10.45 -19.47 2.17
CA LEU A 176 11.16 -20.71 2.41
C LEU A 176 11.24 -21.06 3.91
N ILE A 177 11.47 -20.07 4.78
CA ILE A 177 11.45 -20.26 6.23
C ILE A 177 10.06 -20.69 6.69
N GLY A 178 9.02 -19.89 6.41
CA GLY A 178 7.67 -20.14 6.92
C GLY A 178 7.02 -21.39 6.30
N GLY A 179 7.13 -21.53 4.98
CA GLY A 179 6.43 -22.56 4.22
C GLY A 179 7.07 -23.95 4.31
N TRP A 180 8.41 -24.02 4.37
CA TRP A 180 9.12 -25.28 4.39
C TRP A 180 9.82 -25.52 5.72
N TYR A 181 10.76 -24.66 6.12
CA TYR A 181 11.60 -24.94 7.28
C TYR A 181 10.83 -24.96 8.61
N CYS A 182 10.00 -23.94 8.86
CA CYS A 182 9.18 -23.83 10.06
C CYS A 182 7.99 -24.79 10.04
N HIS A 183 7.49 -25.21 8.88
CA HIS A 183 6.43 -26.24 8.84
C HIS A 183 6.90 -27.57 9.46
N TYR A 184 8.20 -27.88 9.38
CA TYR A 184 8.79 -29.02 10.10
C TYR A 184 8.94 -28.81 11.61
N THR A 185 8.81 -27.58 12.13
CA THR A 185 9.14 -27.29 13.54
C THR A 185 7.98 -26.67 14.33
N ILE A 186 7.19 -25.75 13.77
CA ILE A 186 6.05 -25.08 14.41
C ILE A 186 5.06 -24.55 13.35
N SER A 187 3.82 -25.02 13.36
CA SER A 187 2.70 -24.34 12.67
C SER A 187 2.01 -23.39 13.65
N LEU A 188 1.88 -22.10 13.31
CA LEU A 188 1.33 -21.10 14.24
C LEU A 188 -0.18 -21.24 14.48
N GLY A 189 -0.91 -21.97 13.62
CA GLY A 189 -2.25 -22.54 13.91
C GLY A 189 -3.36 -21.59 14.40
N LEU A 190 -3.15 -20.26 14.38
CA LEU A 190 -4.06 -19.28 14.98
C LEU A 190 -5.38 -19.15 14.21
N GLN A 191 -5.43 -19.58 12.94
CA GLN A 191 -6.60 -19.52 12.08
C GLN A 191 -7.71 -20.52 12.44
N ARG A 192 -7.42 -21.49 13.32
CA ARG A 192 -8.41 -22.45 13.82
C ARG A 192 -8.63 -22.29 15.31
N GLU A 193 -9.87 -22.05 15.67
CA GLU A 193 -10.35 -22.21 17.03
C GLU A 193 -10.91 -23.63 17.16
N PRO A 194 -10.35 -24.49 18.04
CA PRO A 194 -10.90 -25.82 18.28
C PRO A 194 -12.29 -25.68 18.93
N TYR A 195 -13.27 -26.42 18.41
CA TYR A 195 -14.58 -26.51 19.03
C TYR A 195 -14.45 -27.22 20.38
N ASP A 196 -14.67 -26.50 21.48
CA ASP A 196 -14.66 -27.09 22.82
C ASP A 196 -15.92 -26.66 23.58
N SER A 197 -16.84 -27.60 23.76
CA SER A 197 -18.10 -27.44 24.51
C SER A 197 -17.87 -27.08 25.99
N HIS A 198 -16.65 -27.25 26.51
CA HIS A 198 -16.29 -26.99 27.91
C HIS A 198 -15.57 -25.64 28.12
N LEU A 199 -15.40 -24.81 27.09
CA LEU A 199 -14.77 -23.48 27.19
C LEU A 199 -15.46 -22.53 28.19
N GLY A 200 -16.73 -22.78 28.54
CA GLY A 200 -17.45 -22.02 29.56
C GLY A 200 -17.17 -22.44 31.01
N ILE A 201 -16.40 -23.52 31.23
CA ILE A 201 -16.18 -24.12 32.57
C ILE A 201 -14.88 -23.62 33.21
N ASP A 202 -13.88 -23.22 32.41
CA ASP A 202 -12.59 -22.70 32.89
C ASP A 202 -12.38 -21.24 32.46
N PRO A 203 -12.49 -20.26 33.40
CA PRO A 203 -12.27 -18.84 33.13
C PRO A 203 -10.87 -18.52 32.57
N THR A 204 -9.84 -19.25 33.00
CA THR A 204 -8.46 -19.00 32.57
C THR A 204 -8.28 -19.38 31.11
N ARG A 205 -8.84 -20.53 30.72
CA ARG A 205 -8.83 -21.01 29.35
C ARG A 205 -9.70 -20.14 28.44
N ALA A 206 -10.84 -19.66 28.92
CA ALA A 206 -11.70 -18.71 28.20
C ALA A 206 -10.97 -17.38 27.93
N ALA A 207 -10.30 -16.82 28.94
CA ALA A 207 -9.50 -15.61 28.80
C ALA A 207 -8.34 -15.78 27.81
N TYR A 208 -7.66 -16.93 27.83
CA TYR A 208 -6.59 -17.25 26.88
C TYR A 208 -7.10 -17.36 25.43
N GLN A 209 -8.25 -18.00 25.20
CA GLN A 209 -8.84 -18.05 23.86
C GLN A 209 -9.26 -16.66 23.39
N GLU A 210 -9.84 -15.85 24.26
CA GLU A 210 -10.19 -14.47 23.92
C GLU A 210 -8.95 -13.65 23.55
N TYR A 211 -7.84 -13.80 24.29
CA TYR A 211 -6.57 -13.17 23.94
C TYR A 211 -6.08 -13.60 22.55
N LYS A 212 -6.16 -14.90 22.20
CA LYS A 212 -5.83 -15.39 20.86
C LYS A 212 -6.72 -14.77 19.76
N ARG A 213 -8.03 -14.64 20.00
CA ARG A 213 -8.95 -13.98 19.06
C ARG A 213 -8.54 -12.52 18.83
N ARG A 214 -8.21 -11.80 19.90
CA ARG A 214 -7.76 -10.40 19.81
C ARG A 214 -6.47 -10.26 19.02
N ILE A 215 -5.50 -11.16 19.23
CA ILE A 215 -4.27 -11.19 18.43
C ILE A 215 -4.61 -11.41 16.95
N TRP A 216 -5.37 -12.46 16.64
CA TRP A 216 -5.75 -12.79 15.25
C TRP A 216 -6.41 -11.62 14.55
N TRP A 217 -7.48 -11.06 15.14
CA TRP A 217 -8.22 -9.96 14.53
C TRP A 217 -7.41 -8.66 14.46
N SER A 218 -6.49 -8.41 15.39
CA SER A 218 -5.56 -7.28 15.29
C SER A 218 -4.61 -7.44 14.11
N LEU A 219 -4.10 -8.65 13.87
CA LEU A 219 -3.25 -8.94 12.71
C LEU A 219 -4.03 -8.80 11.40
N CYS A 220 -5.26 -9.30 11.32
CA CYS A 220 -6.14 -9.09 10.17
C CYS A 220 -6.41 -7.61 9.91
N CYS A 221 -6.62 -6.82 10.97
CA CYS A 221 -6.77 -5.36 10.86
C CYS A 221 -5.50 -4.71 10.29
N LEU A 222 -4.33 -5.03 10.84
CA LEU A 222 -3.05 -4.50 10.38
C LEU A 222 -2.75 -4.85 8.92
N GLU A 223 -3.09 -6.08 8.51
CA GLU A 223 -2.91 -6.52 7.12
C GLU A 223 -3.84 -5.74 6.18
N THR A 224 -5.12 -5.61 6.53
CA THR A 224 -6.11 -4.87 5.74
C THR A 224 -5.74 -3.39 5.63
N TRP A 225 -5.36 -2.75 6.74
CA TRP A 225 -4.96 -1.33 6.77
C TRP A 225 -3.67 -1.07 6.00
N GLY A 226 -2.74 -2.05 5.97
CA GLY A 226 -1.51 -1.95 5.20
C GLY A 226 -1.75 -1.93 3.69
N HIS A 227 -2.86 -2.52 3.21
CA HIS A 227 -3.19 -2.60 1.78
C HIS A 227 -4.29 -1.62 1.34
N GLU A 228 -5.01 -1.02 2.28
CA GLU A 228 -6.14 -0.10 2.04
C GLU A 228 -5.84 0.98 1.01
N THR A 229 -4.68 1.61 1.13
CA THR A 229 -4.22 2.72 0.26
C THR A 229 -3.31 2.27 -0.88
N LEU A 230 -3.04 0.96 -1.00
CA LEU A 230 -2.21 0.37 -2.05
C LEU A 230 -3.05 -0.21 -3.21
N GLY A 231 -4.36 -0.37 -3.02
CA GLY A 231 -5.27 -0.96 -4.02
C GLY A 231 -5.01 -2.44 -4.29
N ARG A 232 -4.54 -3.19 -3.28
CA ARG A 232 -4.25 -4.62 -3.37
C ARG A 232 -5.38 -5.43 -2.76
N ALA A 233 -5.67 -6.60 -3.33
CA ALA A 233 -6.50 -7.59 -2.67
C ALA A 233 -5.83 -8.11 -1.39
N SER A 234 -6.62 -8.37 -0.35
CA SER A 234 -6.19 -9.00 0.89
C SER A 234 -6.60 -10.48 0.91
N MET A 235 -6.01 -11.25 1.84
CA MET A 235 -6.46 -12.60 2.13
C MET A 235 -7.91 -12.58 2.65
N ASP A 236 -8.74 -13.54 2.24
CA ASP A 236 -10.09 -13.68 2.78
C ASP A 236 -10.04 -14.27 4.21
N PHE A 237 -10.02 -13.37 5.20
CA PHE A 237 -10.08 -13.73 6.62
C PHE A 237 -11.46 -14.22 7.08
N PHE A 238 -12.48 -14.12 6.22
CA PHE A 238 -13.87 -14.49 6.52
C PHE A 238 -14.31 -15.75 5.77
N ALA A 239 -13.38 -16.43 5.11
CA ALA A 239 -13.62 -17.71 4.47
C ALA A 239 -14.11 -18.75 5.50
N PRO A 240 -14.94 -19.74 5.10
CA PRO A 240 -15.43 -20.79 6.01
C PRO A 240 -14.32 -21.62 6.68
N THR A 241 -13.10 -21.58 6.16
CA THR A 241 -11.93 -22.27 6.69
C THR A 241 -11.32 -21.59 7.91
N ILE A 242 -11.65 -20.31 8.15
CA ILE A 242 -11.23 -19.52 9.31
C ILE A 242 -12.32 -19.63 10.38
N THR A 243 -12.02 -20.35 11.47
CA THR A 243 -13.02 -20.62 12.52
C THR A 243 -12.90 -19.71 13.74
N VAL A 244 -12.01 -18.71 13.69
CA VAL A 244 -11.78 -17.77 14.80
C VAL A 244 -13.03 -16.92 15.04
N ALA A 245 -13.62 -17.03 16.22
CA ALA A 245 -14.79 -16.22 16.56
C ALA A 245 -14.42 -14.73 16.70
N ARG A 246 -15.41 -13.84 16.57
CA ARG A 246 -15.22 -12.41 16.85
C ARG A 246 -14.79 -12.20 18.31
N PRO A 247 -14.00 -11.15 18.61
CA PRO A 247 -13.65 -10.82 19.99
C PRO A 247 -14.92 -10.65 20.83
N ARG A 248 -14.96 -11.25 22.01
CA ARG A 248 -16.09 -11.15 22.93
C ARG A 248 -15.84 -10.04 23.94
N LEU A 249 -16.91 -9.30 24.23
CA LEU A 249 -16.96 -8.33 25.30
C LEU A 249 -17.17 -9.10 26.61
N LEU A 250 -16.08 -9.64 27.17
CA LEU A 250 -16.15 -10.55 28.32
C LEU A 250 -16.50 -9.85 29.65
N ASP A 251 -16.16 -8.57 29.79
CA ASP A 251 -16.32 -7.81 31.04
C ASP A 251 -16.59 -6.33 30.74
N GLU A 252 -17.43 -5.69 31.57
CA GLU A 252 -17.71 -4.25 31.50
C GLU A 252 -16.43 -3.42 31.70
N ALA A 253 -15.49 -3.93 32.52
CA ALA A 253 -14.23 -3.26 32.80
C ALA A 253 -13.33 -3.10 31.56
N ILE A 254 -13.39 -4.05 30.62
CA ILE A 254 -12.51 -4.10 29.43
C ILE A 254 -13.30 -3.73 28.16
N TYR A 255 -14.61 -3.44 28.29
CA TYR A 255 -15.50 -3.13 27.17
C TYR A 255 -14.93 -2.03 26.28
N LEU A 256 -14.54 -0.89 26.86
CA LEU A 256 -14.02 0.25 26.10
C LEU A 256 -12.66 -0.05 25.42
N GLU A 257 -11.89 -1.01 25.91
CA GLU A 257 -10.60 -1.38 25.31
C GLU A 257 -10.76 -2.28 24.10
N VAL A 258 -11.73 -3.20 24.14
CA VAL A 258 -11.97 -4.18 23.07
C VAL A 258 -12.92 -3.64 22.02
N LEU A 259 -13.80 -2.70 22.38
CA LEU A 259 -14.81 -2.14 21.50
C LEU A 259 -14.25 -1.63 20.16
N PRO A 260 -13.15 -0.84 20.12
CA PRO A 260 -12.55 -0.45 18.85
C PRO A 260 -12.19 -1.64 17.96
N LEU A 261 -11.64 -2.72 18.53
CA LEU A 261 -11.26 -3.89 17.75
C LEU A 261 -12.49 -4.60 17.18
N VAL A 262 -13.57 -4.76 17.97
CA VAL A 262 -14.83 -5.36 17.50
C VAL A 262 -15.38 -4.61 16.31
N GLU A 263 -15.46 -3.28 16.39
CA GLU A 263 -15.97 -2.46 15.29
C GLU A 263 -15.05 -2.46 14.07
N ASN A 264 -13.72 -2.54 14.29
CA ASN A 264 -12.77 -2.66 13.20
C ASN A 264 -12.87 -4.02 12.49
N VAL A 265 -13.26 -5.11 13.16
CA VAL A 265 -13.51 -6.40 12.50
C VAL A 265 -14.65 -6.28 11.47
N GLU A 266 -15.73 -5.56 11.81
CA GLU A 266 -16.81 -5.31 10.85
C GLU A 266 -16.37 -4.38 9.72
N PHE A 267 -15.59 -3.35 10.04
CA PHE A 267 -15.03 -2.44 9.05
C PHE A 267 -14.16 -3.20 8.03
N ILE A 268 -13.18 -4.00 8.48
CA ILE A 268 -12.27 -4.69 7.57
C ILE A 268 -12.98 -5.71 6.69
N LYS A 269 -14.10 -6.28 7.15
CA LYS A 269 -14.95 -7.15 6.32
C LYS A 269 -15.49 -6.40 5.10
N ILE A 270 -15.93 -5.16 5.28
CA ILE A 270 -16.42 -4.32 4.17
C ILE A 270 -15.24 -3.85 3.33
N SER A 271 -14.14 -3.43 3.97
CA SER A 271 -12.95 -2.92 3.29
C SER A 271 -12.26 -3.97 2.42
N SER A 272 -12.19 -5.23 2.84
CA SER A 272 -11.65 -6.33 2.01
C SER A 272 -12.47 -6.53 0.74
N LYS A 273 -13.81 -6.47 0.81
CA LYS A 273 -14.67 -6.52 -0.40
C LYS A 273 -14.41 -5.37 -1.35
N ILE A 274 -14.24 -4.15 -0.80
CA ILE A 274 -13.90 -2.97 -1.60
C ILE A 274 -12.54 -3.16 -2.28
N GLN A 275 -11.53 -3.61 -1.54
CA GLN A 275 -10.19 -3.87 -2.08
C GLN A 275 -10.22 -4.92 -3.20
N GLU A 276 -10.95 -6.01 -3.00
CA GLU A 276 -11.14 -7.05 -4.00
C GLU A 276 -11.83 -6.49 -5.25
N ALA A 277 -12.95 -5.78 -5.09
CA ALA A 277 -13.68 -5.18 -6.21
C ALA A 277 -12.83 -4.16 -6.99
N LEU A 278 -12.02 -3.36 -6.30
CA LEU A 278 -11.09 -2.40 -6.92
C LEU A 278 -9.92 -3.06 -7.64
N ALA A 279 -9.50 -4.24 -7.21
CA ALA A 279 -8.42 -5.02 -7.83
C ALA A 279 -8.92 -5.95 -8.96
N SER A 280 -10.21 -6.28 -8.97
CA SER A 280 -10.82 -7.19 -9.94
C SER A 280 -11.00 -6.58 -11.34
N LEU A 281 -11.07 -7.46 -12.34
CA LEU A 281 -11.45 -7.13 -13.72
C LEU A 281 -12.71 -7.95 -14.10
N PRO A 282 -13.74 -7.35 -14.71
CA PRO A 282 -13.85 -5.95 -15.13
C PRO A 282 -13.94 -4.96 -13.95
N THR A 283 -13.65 -3.68 -14.20
CA THR A 283 -13.66 -2.65 -13.16
C THR A 283 -15.04 -2.50 -12.51
N ILE A 284 -15.07 -2.25 -11.20
CA ILE A 284 -16.30 -2.02 -10.44
C ILE A 284 -17.29 -1.06 -11.13
N THR A 285 -18.55 -1.48 -11.19
CA THR A 285 -19.66 -0.72 -11.76
C THR A 285 -20.14 0.39 -10.81
N TYR A 286 -20.90 1.35 -11.33
CA TYR A 286 -21.46 2.42 -10.50
C TYR A 286 -22.43 1.87 -9.43
N LEU A 287 -23.26 0.88 -9.77
CA LEU A 287 -24.19 0.27 -8.83
C LEU A 287 -23.48 -0.49 -7.70
N GLU A 288 -22.44 -1.26 -8.02
CA GLU A 288 -21.62 -1.93 -7.01
C GLU A 288 -20.89 -0.92 -6.11
N THR A 289 -20.41 0.19 -6.69
CA THR A 289 -19.82 1.29 -5.93
C THR A 289 -20.82 1.83 -4.90
N LEU A 290 -22.07 2.09 -5.31
CA LEU A 290 -23.11 2.58 -4.41
C LEU A 290 -23.46 1.57 -3.31
N GLU A 291 -23.52 0.28 -3.62
CA GLU A 291 -23.85 -0.75 -2.63
C GLU A 291 -22.73 -0.95 -1.60
N LEU A 292 -21.47 -0.88 -2.01
CA LEU A 292 -20.34 -0.93 -1.06
C LEU A 292 -20.29 0.34 -0.20
N ASP A 293 -20.58 1.52 -0.78
CA ASP A 293 -20.69 2.77 -0.02
C ASP A 293 -21.86 2.72 0.99
N SER A 294 -22.99 2.10 0.61
CA SER A 294 -24.14 1.89 1.50
C SER A 294 -23.79 0.99 2.69
N GLN A 295 -22.93 -0.01 2.50
CA GLN A 295 -22.44 -0.87 3.59
C GLN A 295 -21.57 -0.07 4.57
N LEU A 296 -20.67 0.78 4.07
CA LEU A 296 -19.84 1.66 4.92
C LEU A 296 -20.70 2.66 5.69
N LEU A 297 -21.68 3.28 5.04
CA LEU A 297 -22.61 4.21 5.67
C LEU A 297 -23.42 3.53 6.78
N ARG A 298 -24.01 2.37 6.50
CA ARG A 298 -24.75 1.59 7.50
C ARG A 298 -23.87 1.18 8.68
N TRP A 299 -22.63 0.78 8.43
CA TRP A 299 -21.68 0.49 9.50
C TRP A 299 -21.43 1.73 10.36
N TRP A 300 -21.13 2.88 9.74
CA TRP A 300 -20.92 4.14 10.45
C TRP A 300 -22.17 4.59 11.23
N GLU A 301 -23.36 4.45 10.67
CA GLU A 301 -24.64 4.78 11.33
C GLU A 301 -24.90 3.89 12.55
N ASN A 302 -24.50 2.62 12.51
CA ASN A 302 -24.66 1.69 13.63
C ASN A 302 -23.52 1.74 14.66
N MET A 303 -22.46 2.49 14.40
CA MET A 303 -21.33 2.61 15.35
C MET A 303 -21.79 3.12 16.72
N PRO A 304 -21.28 2.55 17.83
CA PRO A 304 -21.62 2.99 19.19
C PRO A 304 -21.26 4.46 19.44
N LEU A 305 -22.11 5.17 20.19
CA LEU A 305 -21.91 6.60 20.50
C LEU A 305 -20.56 6.90 21.16
N ALA A 306 -20.03 5.95 21.95
CA ALA A 306 -18.71 6.05 22.57
C ALA A 306 -17.55 6.15 21.54
N LEU A 307 -17.76 5.69 20.31
CA LEU A 307 -16.81 5.79 19.19
C LEU A 307 -17.22 6.82 18.13
N LYS A 308 -18.28 7.62 18.39
CA LYS A 308 -18.71 8.74 17.54
C LYS A 308 -18.45 10.08 18.22
N ASP A 309 -19.46 10.61 18.88
CA ASP A 309 -19.58 12.01 19.30
C ASP A 309 -19.97 12.16 20.77
N TYR A 310 -20.09 11.05 21.52
CA TYR A 310 -20.37 11.12 22.96
C TYR A 310 -19.22 11.80 23.72
N GLU A 311 -19.55 12.88 24.41
CA GLU A 311 -18.66 13.61 25.31
C GLU A 311 -19.12 13.49 26.78
N PRO A 312 -18.20 13.34 27.74
CA PRO A 312 -16.74 13.39 27.59
C PRO A 312 -16.14 12.10 27.00
N CYS A 313 -15.21 12.24 26.06
CA CYS A 313 -14.42 11.12 25.54
C CYS A 313 -13.35 10.66 26.54
N SER A 314 -13.32 9.35 26.86
CA SER A 314 -12.19 8.75 27.56
C SER A 314 -10.87 8.93 26.79
N GLU A 315 -9.78 9.22 27.50
CA GLU A 315 -8.42 9.29 26.94
C GLU A 315 -8.03 8.01 26.19
N ALA A 316 -8.42 6.84 26.71
CA ALA A 316 -8.12 5.54 26.10
C ALA A 316 -8.80 5.36 24.73
N LEU A 317 -9.96 5.97 24.52
CA LEU A 317 -10.74 5.85 23.29
C LEU A 317 -10.47 6.94 22.27
N HIS A 318 -10.00 8.11 22.70
CA HIS A 318 -9.87 9.30 21.86
C HIS A 318 -9.11 9.05 20.55
N THR A 319 -7.98 8.35 20.63
CA THR A 319 -7.17 7.99 19.46
C THR A 319 -7.94 7.08 18.51
N ALA A 320 -8.54 6.00 19.03
CA ALA A 320 -9.26 5.03 18.23
C ALA A 320 -10.49 5.66 17.56
N ARG A 321 -11.28 6.44 18.31
CA ARG A 321 -12.42 7.22 17.82
C ARG A 321 -12.02 8.12 16.65
N THR A 322 -10.97 8.91 16.83
CA THR A 322 -10.49 9.86 15.81
C THR A 322 -10.01 9.14 14.55
N VAL A 323 -9.21 8.09 14.71
CA VAL A 323 -8.63 7.34 13.58
C VAL A 323 -9.69 6.56 12.82
N ILE A 324 -10.67 5.95 13.51
CA ILE A 324 -11.79 5.22 12.89
C ILE A 324 -12.63 6.16 12.03
N GLN A 325 -12.93 7.38 12.50
CA GLN A 325 -13.64 8.39 11.72
C GLN A 325 -12.90 8.79 10.45
N TRP A 326 -11.59 9.04 10.55
CA TRP A 326 -10.80 9.39 9.36
C TRP A 326 -10.74 8.23 8.38
N ARG A 327 -10.52 7.01 8.87
CA ARG A 327 -10.46 5.79 8.04
C ARG A 327 -11.77 5.56 7.29
N PHE A 328 -12.91 5.76 7.94
CA PHE A 328 -14.22 5.73 7.31
C PHE A 328 -14.28 6.65 6.07
N HIS A 329 -13.88 7.91 6.21
CA HIS A 329 -13.90 8.85 5.09
C HIS A 329 -12.90 8.47 3.99
N ILE A 330 -11.70 8.02 4.37
CA ILE A 330 -10.67 7.61 3.40
C ILE A 330 -11.11 6.39 2.60
N GLN A 331 -11.72 5.39 3.23
CA GLN A 331 -12.18 4.20 2.52
C GLN A 331 -13.28 4.52 1.51
N ARG A 332 -14.24 5.37 1.90
CA ARG A 332 -15.28 5.87 0.98
C ARG A 332 -14.67 6.66 -0.18
N MET A 333 -13.71 7.54 0.08
CA MET A 333 -13.02 8.31 -0.95
C MET A 333 -12.30 7.39 -1.95
N LEU A 334 -11.55 6.39 -1.47
CA LEU A 334 -10.80 5.45 -2.30
C LEU A 334 -11.71 4.63 -3.22
N LEU A 335 -12.94 4.34 -2.80
CA LEU A 335 -13.94 3.64 -3.60
C LEU A 335 -14.38 4.45 -4.84
N TYR A 336 -14.54 5.77 -4.73
CA TYR A 336 -14.93 6.64 -5.86
C TYR A 336 -13.75 7.17 -6.69
N ARG A 337 -12.54 7.20 -6.12
CA ARG A 337 -11.31 7.72 -6.74
C ARG A 337 -11.01 7.21 -8.16
N PRO A 338 -11.24 5.92 -8.52
CA PRO A 338 -10.94 5.44 -9.87
C PRO A 338 -11.68 6.20 -10.98
N LYS A 339 -12.90 6.69 -10.73
CA LYS A 339 -13.66 7.48 -11.72
C LYS A 339 -13.03 8.84 -11.97
N LEU A 340 -12.52 9.50 -10.92
CA LEU A 340 -11.77 10.75 -11.04
C LEU A 340 -10.46 10.55 -11.81
N LEU A 341 -9.71 9.48 -11.51
CA LEU A 341 -8.47 9.16 -12.22
C LEU A 341 -8.72 8.89 -13.71
N SER A 342 -9.77 8.12 -14.03
CA SER A 342 -10.17 7.85 -15.41
C SER A 342 -10.56 9.14 -16.16
N TYR A 343 -11.32 10.03 -15.51
CA TYR A 343 -11.67 11.33 -16.08
C TYR A 343 -10.43 12.17 -16.41
N ALA A 344 -9.52 12.33 -15.45
CA ALA A 344 -8.31 13.12 -15.63
C ALA A 344 -7.42 12.58 -16.77
N MET A 345 -7.39 11.26 -16.95
CA MET A 345 -6.65 10.63 -18.06
C MET A 345 -7.30 10.88 -19.43
N ARG A 346 -8.63 10.90 -19.51
CA ARG A 346 -9.39 11.04 -20.77
C ARG A 346 -9.28 12.44 -21.39
N ARG A 347 -9.02 13.48 -20.57
CA ARG A 347 -8.94 14.89 -21.01
C ARG A 347 -10.14 15.34 -21.85
N VAL A 348 -11.32 14.81 -21.53
CA VAL A 348 -12.59 15.21 -22.15
C VAL A 348 -13.27 16.26 -21.28
N PRO A 349 -14.10 17.16 -21.84
CA PRO A 349 -14.85 18.11 -21.03
C PRO A 349 -15.77 17.39 -20.04
N PHE A 350 -15.87 17.89 -18.81
CA PHE A 350 -16.64 17.24 -17.73
C PHE A 350 -18.08 16.90 -18.12
N MET A 351 -18.74 17.74 -18.93
CA MET A 351 -20.12 17.53 -19.39
C MET A 351 -20.32 16.35 -20.33
N THR A 352 -19.25 15.90 -20.99
CA THR A 352 -19.31 14.74 -21.89
C THR A 352 -19.36 13.41 -21.14
N LEU A 353 -19.06 13.43 -19.83
CA LEU A 353 -19.15 12.25 -18.97
C LEU A 353 -20.61 11.85 -18.74
N ARG A 354 -20.82 10.53 -18.55
CA ARG A 354 -22.11 10.01 -18.12
C ARG A 354 -22.48 10.59 -16.76
N MET A 355 -23.78 10.72 -16.49
CA MET A 355 -24.27 11.27 -15.22
C MET A 355 -23.71 10.50 -14.01
N GLU A 356 -23.66 9.17 -14.11
CA GLU A 356 -23.10 8.29 -13.07
C GLU A 356 -21.62 8.58 -12.79
N GLU A 357 -20.81 8.81 -13.82
CA GLU A 357 -19.40 9.14 -13.70
C GLU A 357 -19.22 10.52 -13.04
N ARG A 358 -20.01 11.51 -13.45
CA ARG A 358 -20.01 12.85 -12.84
C ARG A 358 -20.39 12.79 -11.37
N ASN A 359 -21.45 12.06 -11.03
CA ASN A 359 -21.90 11.90 -9.66
C ASN A 359 -20.82 11.22 -8.78
N ALA A 360 -20.17 10.18 -9.30
CA ALA A 360 -19.06 9.52 -8.60
C ALA A 360 -17.87 10.48 -8.35
N ILE A 361 -17.52 11.30 -9.34
CA ILE A 361 -16.44 12.29 -9.21
C ILE A 361 -16.79 13.36 -8.18
N LEU A 362 -17.98 13.95 -8.25
CA LEU A 362 -18.44 14.95 -7.29
C LEU A 362 -18.50 14.37 -5.88
N LYS A 363 -18.95 13.11 -5.74
CA LYS A 363 -18.97 12.42 -4.45
C LYS A 363 -17.57 12.22 -3.87
N CYS A 364 -16.61 11.86 -4.73
CA CYS A 364 -15.21 11.73 -4.34
C CYS A 364 -14.65 13.06 -3.79
N LEU A 365 -14.93 14.18 -4.48
CA LEU A 365 -14.53 15.53 -4.06
C LEU A 365 -15.16 15.91 -2.71
N GLU A 366 -16.46 15.69 -2.54
CA GLU A 366 -17.20 15.98 -1.29
C GLU A 366 -16.65 15.20 -0.09
N ILE A 367 -16.34 13.91 -0.29
CA ILE A 367 -15.78 13.05 0.77
C ILE A 367 -14.36 13.51 1.11
N ALA A 368 -13.54 13.83 0.11
CA ALA A 368 -12.18 14.34 0.33
C ALA A 368 -12.18 15.66 1.11
N GLU A 369 -13.08 16.59 0.78
CA GLU A 369 -13.26 17.84 1.53
C GLU A 369 -13.59 17.54 2.99
N THR A 370 -14.52 16.61 3.24
CA THR A 370 -14.91 16.21 4.60
C THR A 370 -13.75 15.57 5.35
N ALA A 371 -12.96 14.71 4.69
CA ALA A 371 -11.76 14.11 5.29
C ALA A 371 -10.72 15.18 5.67
N ILE A 372 -10.40 16.10 4.76
CA ILE A 372 -9.45 17.20 5.00
C ILE A 372 -9.94 18.06 6.18
N ARG A 373 -11.23 18.42 6.18
CA ARG A 373 -11.84 19.25 7.22
C ARG A 373 -11.86 18.57 8.59
N THR A 374 -12.16 17.27 8.65
CA THR A 374 -12.20 16.54 9.93
C THR A 374 -10.79 16.35 10.50
N ILE A 375 -9.79 16.11 9.65
CA ILE A 375 -8.38 16.04 10.07
C ILE A 375 -7.87 17.41 10.52
N SER A 376 -8.19 18.48 9.79
CA SER A 376 -7.73 19.84 10.11
C SER A 376 -8.33 20.37 11.43
N LYS A 377 -9.57 19.98 11.75
CA LYS A 377 -10.23 20.32 13.02
C LYS A 377 -9.70 19.58 14.25
N ALA A 378 -8.91 18.52 14.08
CA ALA A 378 -8.37 17.80 15.23
C ALA A 378 -7.31 18.63 15.96
N THR A 379 -7.65 19.05 17.18
CA THR A 379 -6.82 19.89 18.06
C THR A 379 -6.10 19.09 19.12
N ARG A 380 -6.73 18.06 19.69
CA ARG A 380 -6.14 17.17 20.70
C ARG A 380 -5.29 16.10 20.04
N LEU A 381 -4.05 16.47 19.72
CA LEU A 381 -3.09 15.62 19.06
C LEU A 381 -2.20 14.87 20.05
N ASN A 382 -2.00 13.59 19.78
CA ASN A 382 -0.88 12.82 20.29
C ASN A 382 -0.04 12.29 19.11
N ARG A 383 1.07 11.61 19.38
CA ARG A 383 1.96 11.10 18.33
C ARG A 383 1.27 10.15 17.34
N MET A 384 0.36 9.30 17.81
CA MET A 384 -0.37 8.36 16.97
C MET A 384 -1.41 9.07 16.10
N ILE A 385 -2.15 10.02 16.65
CA ILE A 385 -3.12 10.84 15.92
C ILE A 385 -2.39 11.69 14.88
N GLY A 386 -1.30 12.35 15.24
CA GLY A 386 -0.55 13.18 14.29
C GLY A 386 0.05 12.36 13.14
N TRP A 387 0.59 11.18 13.42
CA TRP A 387 1.10 10.29 12.38
C TRP A 387 -0.01 9.81 11.41
N ASN A 388 -1.12 9.30 11.94
CA ASN A 388 -2.27 8.90 11.11
C ASN A 388 -2.84 10.10 10.34
N GLY A 389 -2.86 11.29 10.97
CA GLY A 389 -3.30 12.53 10.36
C GLY A 389 -2.48 12.88 9.13
N VAL A 390 -1.14 12.84 9.21
CA VAL A 390 -0.27 13.08 8.06
C VAL A 390 -0.55 12.07 6.94
N TRP A 391 -0.68 10.78 7.27
CA TRP A 391 -0.95 9.74 6.28
C TRP A 391 -2.29 9.94 5.59
N PHE A 392 -3.40 10.03 6.34
CA PHE A 392 -4.73 10.17 5.75
C PHE A 392 -4.91 11.50 5.02
N LEU A 393 -4.31 12.57 5.52
CA LEU A 393 -4.37 13.87 4.87
C LEU A 393 -3.65 13.85 3.53
N PHE A 394 -2.50 13.17 3.44
CA PHE A 394 -1.80 12.96 2.18
C PHE A 394 -2.67 12.20 1.17
N GLN A 395 -3.39 11.17 1.62
CA GLN A 395 -4.33 10.42 0.78
C GLN A 395 -5.49 11.31 0.29
N ALA A 396 -6.06 12.12 1.18
CA ALA A 396 -7.19 12.99 0.87
C ALA A 396 -6.83 14.12 -0.10
N ILE A 397 -5.69 14.78 0.08
CA ILE A 397 -5.21 15.89 -0.76
C ILE A 397 -5.04 15.51 -2.23
N MET A 398 -4.70 14.26 -2.50
CA MET A 398 -4.47 13.82 -3.89
C MET A 398 -5.74 13.92 -4.74
N VAL A 399 -6.93 13.87 -4.15
CA VAL A 399 -8.21 14.03 -4.88
C VAL A 399 -8.35 15.44 -5.47
N PRO A 400 -8.32 16.54 -4.68
CA PRO A 400 -8.37 17.89 -5.25
C PRO A 400 -7.16 18.20 -6.14
N LEU A 401 -5.95 17.69 -5.84
CA LEU A 401 -4.78 17.87 -6.73
C LEU A 401 -4.99 17.22 -8.11
N VAL A 402 -5.50 15.98 -8.17
CA VAL A 402 -5.82 15.32 -9.45
C VAL A 402 -6.87 16.14 -10.20
N TYR A 403 -7.91 16.63 -9.52
CA TYR A 403 -8.95 17.43 -10.15
C TYR A 403 -8.39 18.74 -10.73
N LEU A 404 -7.61 19.49 -9.94
CA LEU A 404 -6.94 20.72 -10.38
C LEU A 404 -6.01 20.48 -11.58
N SER A 405 -5.36 19.32 -11.67
CA SER A 405 -4.47 18.96 -12.78
C SER A 405 -5.18 18.81 -14.13
N THR A 406 -6.52 18.66 -14.14
CA THR A 406 -7.29 18.48 -15.38
C THR A 406 -7.44 19.75 -16.22
N LYS A 407 -6.95 20.90 -15.71
CA LYS A 407 -7.10 22.27 -16.24
C LYS A 407 -8.57 22.71 -16.30
N SER A 408 -8.81 23.99 -16.06
CA SER A 408 -10.14 24.59 -16.22
C SER A 408 -10.51 24.58 -17.70
N THR A 409 -11.22 23.54 -18.17
CA THR A 409 -12.10 23.75 -19.33
C THR A 409 -13.11 24.82 -18.90
N ASP A 410 -13.45 25.80 -19.75
CA ASP A 410 -14.19 27.04 -19.44
C ASP A 410 -15.52 26.92 -18.64
N TYR A 411 -15.90 25.71 -18.29
CA TYR A 411 -16.97 25.36 -17.37
C TYR A 411 -16.40 24.78 -16.06
N ASP A 412 -16.34 25.59 -14.99
CA ASP A 412 -16.18 25.13 -13.61
C ASP A 412 -17.56 24.74 -13.06
N PRO A 413 -17.91 23.46 -12.91
CA PRO A 413 -19.16 23.09 -12.25
C PRO A 413 -19.14 23.61 -10.80
N ASP A 414 -20.02 24.57 -10.52
CA ASP A 414 -20.38 25.05 -9.17
C ASP A 414 -19.22 25.59 -8.29
N GLY A 415 -18.12 26.08 -8.88
CA GLY A 415 -16.98 26.61 -8.12
C GLY A 415 -16.06 25.52 -7.54
N SER A 416 -16.12 24.31 -8.10
CA SER A 416 -15.35 23.16 -7.63
C SER A 416 -13.83 23.39 -7.69
N PHE A 417 -13.32 24.13 -8.69
CA PHE A 417 -11.89 24.46 -8.76
C PHE A 417 -11.45 25.37 -7.60
N ALA A 418 -12.25 26.38 -7.26
CA ALA A 418 -11.98 27.27 -6.13
C ALA A 418 -12.02 26.51 -4.80
N SER A 419 -13.04 25.65 -4.60
CA SER A 419 -13.11 24.78 -3.43
C SER A 419 -11.90 23.85 -3.32
N CYS A 420 -11.50 23.19 -4.41
CA CYS A 420 -10.32 22.32 -4.43
C CYS A 420 -9.03 23.08 -4.07
N ARG A 421 -8.88 24.32 -4.52
CA ARG A 421 -7.75 25.19 -4.14
C ARG A 421 -7.72 25.42 -2.63
N THR A 422 -8.83 25.86 -2.04
CA THR A 422 -8.95 26.11 -0.60
C THR A 422 -8.71 24.83 0.22
N GLN A 423 -9.18 23.68 -0.28
CA GLN A 423 -8.93 22.39 0.35
C GLN A 423 -7.44 22.06 0.41
N VAL A 424 -6.70 22.23 -0.69
CA VAL A 424 -5.26 21.97 -0.73
C VAL A 424 -4.49 22.93 0.18
N GLU A 425 -4.83 24.23 0.17
CA GLU A 425 -4.23 25.23 1.06
C GLU A 425 -4.44 24.88 2.54
N THR A 426 -5.69 24.54 2.93
CA THR A 426 -6.03 24.09 4.29
C THR A 426 -5.20 22.88 4.70
N ALA A 427 -5.00 21.97 3.77
CA ALA A 427 -4.30 20.73 4.01
C ALA A 427 -2.78 20.93 4.11
N ILE A 428 -2.18 21.81 3.32
CA ILE A 428 -0.78 22.27 3.45
C ILE A 428 -0.54 22.86 4.86
N MET A 429 -1.40 23.79 5.29
CA MET A 429 -1.32 24.37 6.64
C MET A 429 -1.44 23.30 7.73
N THR A 430 -2.31 22.31 7.51
CA THR A 430 -2.51 21.22 8.46
C THR A 430 -1.30 20.29 8.52
N ILE A 431 -0.68 19.93 7.39
CA ILE A 431 0.55 19.12 7.38
C ILE A 431 1.69 19.86 8.09
N GLU A 432 1.84 21.17 7.87
CA GLU A 432 2.85 21.97 8.58
C GLU A 432 2.64 21.93 10.10
N ARG A 433 1.38 22.03 10.55
CA ARG A 433 1.04 21.85 11.97
C ARG A 433 1.33 20.44 12.49
N LEU A 434 1.18 19.41 11.66
CA LEU A 434 1.43 18.01 12.03
C LEU A 434 2.89 17.58 11.92
N LYS A 435 3.77 18.44 11.41
CA LYS A 435 5.21 18.19 11.22
C LYS A 435 5.94 17.61 12.43
N PRO A 436 5.69 18.04 13.68
CA PRO A 436 6.34 17.45 14.86
C PRO A 436 5.98 15.98 15.12
N TYR A 437 4.87 15.48 14.55
CA TYR A 437 4.30 14.18 14.89
C TYR A 437 4.57 13.10 13.83
N GLY A 438 4.87 13.47 12.59
CA GLY A 438 5.04 12.55 11.47
C GLY A 438 6.41 12.66 10.79
N HIS A 439 7.14 11.55 10.69
CA HIS A 439 8.46 11.52 10.04
C HIS A 439 8.42 11.83 8.53
N THR A 440 7.28 11.61 7.88
CA THR A 440 7.07 11.91 6.45
C THR A 440 6.39 13.26 6.21
N ALA A 441 6.03 14.00 7.27
CA ALA A 441 5.25 15.23 7.15
C ALA A 441 5.99 16.31 6.34
N GLN A 442 7.28 16.53 6.63
CA GLN A 442 8.13 17.45 5.89
C GLN A 442 8.17 17.09 4.41
N ARG A 443 8.39 15.81 4.09
CA ARG A 443 8.47 15.35 2.72
C ARG A 443 7.13 15.44 1.99
N SER A 444 6.05 15.11 2.68
CA SER A 444 4.68 15.21 2.18
C SER A 444 4.37 16.65 1.79
N LEU A 445 4.73 17.61 2.65
CA LEU A 445 4.54 19.04 2.40
C LEU A 445 5.29 19.50 1.15
N GLU A 446 6.58 19.17 1.02
CA GLU A 446 7.39 19.53 -0.15
C GLU A 446 6.73 19.05 -1.44
N VAL A 447 6.35 17.77 -1.49
CA VAL A 447 5.71 17.16 -2.66
C VAL A 447 4.38 17.83 -2.99
N ILE A 448 3.51 18.03 -1.99
CA ILE A 448 2.19 18.63 -2.19
C ILE A 448 2.31 20.07 -2.67
N SER A 449 3.15 20.87 -2.03
CA SER A 449 3.36 22.27 -2.40
C SER A 449 3.87 22.40 -3.84
N SER A 450 4.87 21.59 -4.23
CA SER A 450 5.39 21.61 -5.60
C SER A 450 4.34 21.21 -6.65
N ILE A 451 3.53 20.19 -6.37
CA ILE A 451 2.44 19.79 -7.28
C ILE A 451 1.39 20.90 -7.38
N PHE A 452 1.02 21.49 -6.25
CA PHE A 452 0.01 22.54 -6.19
C PHE A 452 0.46 23.78 -6.97
N GLU A 453 1.69 24.25 -6.77
CA GLU A 453 2.28 25.34 -7.55
C GLU A 453 2.22 25.06 -9.05
N ALA A 454 2.59 23.85 -9.49
CA ALA A 454 2.52 23.47 -10.89
C ALA A 454 1.08 23.46 -11.44
N CYS A 455 0.10 23.07 -10.63
CA CYS A 455 -1.32 23.18 -11.00
C CYS A 455 -1.74 24.65 -11.18
N ILE A 456 -1.33 25.54 -10.27
CA ILE A 456 -1.69 26.97 -10.34
C ILE A 456 -1.02 27.66 -11.53
N VAL A 457 0.29 27.45 -11.75
CA VAL A 457 1.01 28.04 -12.89
C VAL A 457 0.44 27.56 -14.22
N GLY A 458 0.05 26.27 -14.29
CA GLY A 458 -0.60 25.70 -15.48
C GLY A 458 -2.00 26.27 -15.79
N THR A 459 -2.67 26.91 -14.82
CA THR A 459 -3.95 27.61 -15.04
C THR A 459 -3.79 29.05 -15.54
N GLY A 460 -2.58 29.64 -15.47
CA GLY A 460 -2.31 31.03 -15.88
C GLY A 460 -1.82 31.20 -17.32
N ALA A 461 -1.47 30.12 -18.03
CA ALA A 461 -1.07 30.18 -19.43
C ALA A 461 -2.30 30.10 -20.34
N VAL A 462 -2.86 31.26 -20.69
CA VAL A 462 -3.72 31.40 -21.88
C VAL A 462 -2.81 31.14 -23.08
N GLU A 463 -2.89 29.95 -23.67
CA GLU A 463 -2.35 29.74 -25.02
C GLU A 463 -3.19 30.61 -25.96
N THR A 464 -2.57 31.65 -26.52
CA THR A 464 -3.15 32.46 -27.58
C THR A 464 -3.44 31.56 -28.79
N PRO A 465 -4.62 31.65 -29.41
CA PRO A 465 -4.90 30.86 -30.61
C PRO A 465 -4.08 31.46 -31.76
N ASP A 466 -3.06 30.72 -32.22
CA ASP A 466 -2.38 31.05 -33.46
C ASP A 466 -3.36 30.83 -34.63
N GLU A 467 -3.65 31.91 -35.36
CA GLU A 467 -4.42 31.91 -36.60
C GLU A 467 -3.71 31.13 -37.72
N PRO A 468 -4.47 30.64 -38.72
CA PRO A 468 -4.04 29.55 -39.58
C PRO A 468 -3.20 30.03 -40.76
N ALA A 469 -2.09 29.35 -41.03
CA ALA A 469 -1.42 29.43 -42.33
C ALA A 469 -2.07 28.44 -43.29
N ASP A 470 -2.99 28.96 -44.12
CA ASP A 470 -3.40 28.34 -45.38
C ASP A 470 -2.18 28.07 -46.25
N LEU A 471 -2.02 26.83 -46.73
CA LEU A 471 -1.42 26.57 -48.05
C LEU A 471 -1.82 25.18 -48.59
N PHE A 472 -2.80 25.21 -49.50
CA PHE A 472 -3.13 24.27 -50.59
C PHE A 472 -3.64 22.84 -50.29
N GLY A 473 -4.87 22.60 -50.77
CA GLY A 473 -5.12 21.45 -51.66
C GLY A 473 -6.36 20.62 -51.36
N TYR A 474 -7.54 21.11 -51.77
CA TYR A 474 -8.76 20.31 -51.88
C TYR A 474 -8.55 19.02 -52.68
N GLN A 475 -8.83 17.86 -52.08
CA GLN A 475 -9.48 16.74 -52.77
C GLN A 475 -10.43 16.02 -51.82
N ASN A 476 -11.72 16.06 -52.19
CA ASN A 476 -12.81 15.26 -51.64
C ASN A 476 -12.47 13.76 -51.64
N THR A 477 -12.69 13.08 -50.52
CA THR A 477 -13.38 11.77 -50.53
C THR A 477 -14.07 11.53 -49.20
N SER A 478 -15.39 11.40 -49.27
CA SER A 478 -16.31 11.00 -48.21
C SER A 478 -16.12 9.53 -47.84
N LEU A 479 -15.75 9.23 -46.58
CA LEU A 479 -15.99 7.92 -45.96
C LEU A 479 -16.35 8.10 -44.47
N LEU A 480 -17.66 8.00 -44.23
CA LEU A 480 -18.33 7.38 -43.09
C LEU A 480 -17.78 7.58 -41.67
N ASN A 481 -18.58 8.30 -40.89
CA ASN A 481 -18.74 8.18 -39.44
C ASN A 481 -18.65 6.74 -38.94
N ASN A 482 -17.75 6.48 -37.98
CA ASN A 482 -18.00 5.76 -36.73
C ASN A 482 -16.67 5.54 -35.99
N VAL A 483 -16.28 6.47 -35.13
CA VAL A 483 -15.28 6.18 -34.08
C VAL A 483 -16.03 5.87 -32.81
N HIS A 484 -16.32 4.59 -32.62
CA HIS A 484 -16.72 4.05 -31.32
C HIS A 484 -15.48 4.10 -30.42
N VAL A 485 -15.48 4.99 -29.42
CA VAL A 485 -14.45 4.97 -28.36
C VAL A 485 -14.73 3.75 -27.50
N ASP A 486 -13.91 2.70 -27.65
CA ASP A 486 -14.07 1.46 -26.93
C ASP A 486 -13.64 1.63 -25.44
N PRO A 487 -14.58 1.50 -24.47
CA PRO A 487 -14.27 1.64 -23.05
C PRO A 487 -13.29 0.58 -22.54
N LEU A 488 -13.27 -0.62 -23.16
CA LEU A 488 -12.43 -1.74 -22.74
C LEU A 488 -10.94 -1.49 -23.00
N ALA A 489 -10.61 -0.84 -24.13
CA ALA A 489 -9.25 -0.49 -24.48
C ALA A 489 -8.63 0.56 -23.54
N THR A 490 -9.47 1.43 -22.94
CA THR A 490 -9.03 2.43 -21.97
C THR A 490 -8.82 1.81 -20.59
N GLN A 491 -9.62 0.80 -20.22
CA GLN A 491 -9.53 0.07 -18.95
C GLN A 491 -8.24 -0.77 -18.86
N HIS A 492 -7.92 -1.56 -19.89
CA HIS A 492 -6.64 -2.29 -19.96
C HIS A 492 -5.43 -1.36 -19.91
N ARG A 493 -5.55 -0.19 -20.53
CA ARG A 493 -4.47 0.80 -20.52
C ARG A 493 -4.22 1.35 -19.11
N ILE A 494 -5.24 1.53 -18.26
CA ILE A 494 -5.02 2.03 -16.88
C ILE A 494 -4.34 0.96 -16.00
N SER A 495 -4.71 -0.32 -16.14
CA SER A 495 -4.03 -1.41 -15.43
C SER A 495 -2.57 -1.56 -15.86
N ASP A 496 -2.26 -1.45 -17.16
CA ASP A 496 -0.90 -1.55 -17.67
C ASP A 496 0.00 -0.41 -17.16
N TRP A 497 -0.56 0.79 -17.01
CA TRP A 497 0.18 1.97 -16.52
C TRP A 497 0.55 1.88 -15.04
N THR A 498 -0.19 1.11 -14.24
CA THR A 498 0.20 0.86 -12.85
C THR A 498 1.49 0.04 -12.76
N MET A 499 1.80 -0.80 -13.76
CA MET A 499 3.01 -1.64 -13.81
C MET A 499 4.25 -0.96 -14.43
N MET A 500 4.08 0.16 -15.15
CA MET A 500 5.17 0.86 -15.85
C MET A 500 5.98 1.81 -14.92
N SER A 501 7.30 1.89 -15.10
CA SER A 501 8.17 2.85 -14.39
C SER A 501 8.03 4.26 -14.98
N PHE A 502 8.35 5.31 -14.21
CA PHE A 502 8.27 6.71 -14.66
C PHE A 502 9.05 7.00 -15.95
N GLU A 503 10.14 6.26 -16.19
CA GLU A 503 10.98 6.38 -17.39
C GLU A 503 10.34 5.78 -18.65
N SER A 504 9.41 4.85 -18.48
CA SER A 504 8.73 4.13 -19.58
C SER A 504 7.41 4.77 -20.04
N LEU A 505 7.03 5.91 -19.46
CA LEU A 505 5.84 6.66 -19.88
C LEU A 505 6.04 7.18 -21.32
N PRO A 506 5.07 6.99 -22.23
CA PRO A 506 5.22 7.40 -23.62
C PRO A 506 5.50 8.91 -23.70
N ARG A 507 6.65 9.26 -24.30
CA ARG A 507 6.88 10.61 -24.81
C ARG A 507 5.87 10.84 -25.93
N ASN A 508 5.16 11.96 -25.90
CA ASN A 508 4.27 12.36 -27.00
C ASN A 508 5.05 12.19 -28.31
N ARG A 509 4.67 11.20 -29.13
CA ARG A 509 5.09 11.14 -30.53
C ARG A 509 4.29 12.22 -31.25
N CYS A 510 4.81 13.43 -31.26
CA CYS A 510 4.51 14.34 -32.37
C CYS A 510 5.22 13.76 -33.59
N GLY A 511 4.42 13.47 -34.63
CA GLY A 511 4.77 13.31 -36.04
C GLY A 511 6.05 12.57 -36.40
N ASN A 512 5.91 11.43 -37.06
CA ASN A 512 6.58 11.19 -38.33
C ASN A 512 5.68 10.25 -39.14
N PHE A 513 5.29 10.73 -40.32
CA PHE A 513 4.93 9.86 -41.45
C PHE A 513 6.13 9.00 -41.84
#